data_AF-A0A5C6BE42-F1
#
_entry.id   AF-A0A5C6BE42-F1
#
_cell.length_a   1.000
_cell.length_b   1.000
_cell.length_c   1.000
_cell.angle_alpha   90.00
_cell.angle_beta   90.00
_cell.angle_gamma   90.00
#
_symmetry.space_group_name_H-M   'P 1'
#
loop_
_entity.id
_entity.type
_entity.pdbx_description
1 polymer ?
#
loop_
_entity_poly.entity_id
_entity_poly.type
_entity_poly.pdbx_seq_one_letter_code
_entity_poly.pdbx_strand_id
1 'polypeptide(L)'
;MLWKFPIRVTVSVGSPVLSSQVGVVRSSHGTAGLQEGHITSSAPTIDTAPFHLDSLSNSTFTWKAALSLALASKLAYESDQSVKSTCLGSTRSWGFGSCEFIDVDDTQCFVALTPEIALVSFRGTESRGDWLRNINVPGRTRNYGVAHRGFLGGFQAVESRLRSALSGIGGRKLILTGHSLGGALATVMAAEWQEFMPASWVVTFGQPAVGRGSFRMFFMQHYSRKFFRFVNDDDVVPRVPPGYEHVGRLLHFDAQGLLKNGQSLPLIEQAFVESISNEAFEPGPAMLTYAEYQALQSQIGQEVVSVNRPLTESLARPQTEGLFPSVRDHSLDRYIDKIAAKSEL
;
A
#
# COMPACT_ATOMS: atom_id res chain seq x y z
N MET A 1 -8.43 -61.23 2.95
CA MET A 1 -7.74 -61.12 4.24
C MET A 1 -6.99 -59.80 4.28
N LEU A 2 -7.41 -58.87 5.15
CA LEU A 2 -6.76 -57.57 5.36
C LEU A 2 -5.91 -57.67 6.62
N TRP A 3 -4.60 -57.48 6.50
CA TRP A 3 -3.67 -57.44 7.63
C TRP A 3 -3.48 -55.98 8.07
N LYS A 4 -3.66 -55.71 9.36
CA LYS A 4 -3.32 -54.42 9.97
C LYS A 4 -2.18 -54.64 10.97
N PHE A 5 -1.07 -53.93 10.79
CA PHE A 5 0.03 -53.88 11.75
C PHE A 5 -0.05 -52.57 12.54
N PRO A 6 0.02 -52.59 13.88
CA PRO A 6 0.14 -51.38 14.66
C PRO A 6 1.59 -50.88 14.65
N ILE A 7 1.82 -49.66 14.17
CA ILE A 7 3.12 -48.98 14.27
C ILE A 7 3.16 -48.27 15.63
N ARG A 8 4.20 -48.54 16.43
CA ARG A 8 4.56 -47.73 17.60
C ARG A 8 5.78 -46.89 17.26
N VAL A 9 5.64 -45.57 17.38
CA VAL A 9 6.75 -44.62 17.29
C VAL A 9 7.04 -44.11 18.70
N THR A 10 8.28 -44.25 19.14
CA THR A 10 8.76 -43.67 20.40
C THR A 10 9.79 -42.60 20.07
N VAL A 11 9.59 -41.38 20.57
CA VAL A 11 10.55 -40.28 20.43
C VAL A 11 11.12 -39.98 21.81
N SER A 12 12.45 -40.07 21.95
CA SER A 12 13.17 -39.64 23.15
C SER A 12 13.63 -38.21 22.95
N VAL A 13 13.15 -37.30 23.80
CA VAL A 13 13.65 -35.92 23.87
C VAL A 13 14.77 -35.90 24.93
N GLY A 14 15.97 -35.47 24.52
CA GLY A 14 17.14 -35.40 25.40
C GLY A 14 16.96 -34.39 26.56
N SER A 15 17.62 -34.67 27.68
CA SER A 15 17.56 -33.83 28.89
C SER A 15 18.29 -32.49 28.70
N PRO A 16 17.77 -31.38 29.26
CA PRO A 16 18.40 -30.06 29.13
C PRO A 16 19.73 -29.99 29.89
N VAL A 17 20.74 -29.37 29.26
CA VAL A 17 22.04 -29.09 29.89
C VAL A 17 22.04 -27.64 30.37
N LEU A 18 22.12 -27.44 31.68
CA LEU A 18 22.37 -26.14 32.31
C LEU A 18 23.89 -25.95 32.44
N SER A 19 24.48 -24.99 31.72
CA SER A 19 25.85 -24.58 31.98
C SER A 19 25.87 -23.38 32.93
N SER A 20 26.22 -23.63 34.20
CA SER A 20 26.57 -22.60 35.17
C SER A 20 28.07 -22.32 35.11
N GLN A 21 28.47 -21.08 34.86
CA GLN A 21 29.76 -20.56 35.32
C GLN A 21 29.59 -19.20 35.97
N VAL A 22 30.11 -19.09 37.20
CA VAL A 22 30.06 -17.93 38.08
C VAL A 22 31.49 -17.38 38.27
N GLY A 23 31.61 -16.04 38.27
CA GLY A 23 32.76 -15.23 38.70
C GLY A 23 33.48 -14.55 37.52
N VAL A 24 33.76 -13.23 37.49
CA VAL A 24 34.10 -12.28 38.55
C VAL A 24 33.65 -10.86 38.17
N VAL A 25 33.23 -10.07 39.17
CA VAL A 25 32.78 -8.67 39.07
C VAL A 25 33.95 -7.70 38.86
N ARG A 26 33.85 -6.78 37.88
CA ARG A 26 34.36 -5.40 37.95
C ARG A 26 33.44 -4.43 37.18
N SER A 27 33.18 -3.28 37.79
CA SER A 27 32.20 -2.23 37.46
C SER A 27 32.62 -1.32 36.30
N SER A 28 31.68 -0.90 35.43
CA SER A 28 31.15 0.48 35.34
C SER A 28 30.48 0.80 33.98
N HIS A 29 29.26 1.33 34.06
CA HIS A 29 28.54 2.19 33.11
C HIS A 29 28.22 1.64 31.70
N GLY A 30 26.95 1.30 31.48
CA GLY A 30 26.38 1.04 30.15
C GLY A 30 24.86 1.10 30.16
N THR A 31 24.32 2.02 29.39
CA THR A 31 22.89 2.31 29.14
C THR A 31 22.08 1.06 28.80
N ALA A 32 20.92 0.90 29.46
CA ALA A 32 19.96 -0.16 29.16
C ALA A 32 19.36 0.02 27.76
N GLY A 33 19.83 -0.78 26.80
CA GLY A 33 19.16 -0.98 25.52
C GLY A 33 18.11 -2.07 25.67
N LEU A 34 16.85 -1.74 25.37
CA LEU A 34 15.80 -2.71 25.14
C LEU A 34 16.11 -3.43 23.82
N GLN A 35 16.40 -4.73 23.87
CA GLN A 35 16.44 -5.57 22.68
C GLN A 35 15.01 -5.87 22.23
N GLU A 36 14.59 -5.28 21.11
CA GLU A 36 13.39 -5.73 20.39
C GLU A 36 13.59 -7.16 19.87
N GLY A 37 12.63 -8.02 20.16
CA GLY A 37 12.59 -9.40 19.70
C GLY A 37 12.54 -9.48 18.18
N HIS A 38 13.54 -10.14 17.60
CA HIS A 38 13.63 -10.44 16.18
C HIS A 38 12.68 -11.60 15.85
N ILE A 39 11.45 -11.30 15.43
CA ILE A 39 10.60 -12.29 14.74
C ILE A 39 10.91 -12.18 13.24
N THR A 40 11.67 -13.14 12.73
CA THR A 40 12.04 -13.27 11.32
C THR A 40 10.96 -14.03 10.56
N SER A 41 9.82 -13.41 10.26
CA SER A 41 9.04 -13.81 9.10
C SER A 41 9.26 -12.76 8.02
N SER A 42 9.96 -13.11 6.95
CA SER A 42 10.09 -12.25 5.78
C SER A 42 8.70 -12.01 5.19
N ALA A 43 8.39 -10.75 4.86
CA ALA A 43 7.12 -10.40 4.25
C ALA A 43 6.83 -11.24 3.01
N PRO A 44 5.58 -11.67 2.77
CA PRO A 44 5.29 -12.44 1.58
C PRO A 44 5.53 -11.54 0.36
N THR A 45 6.32 -12.04 -0.58
CA THR A 45 6.68 -11.34 -1.80
C THR A 45 5.62 -11.60 -2.86
N ILE A 46 5.69 -10.87 -3.99
CA ILE A 46 4.84 -11.15 -5.17
C ILE A 46 4.89 -12.64 -5.55
N ASP A 47 6.04 -13.29 -5.31
CA ASP A 47 6.25 -14.71 -5.60
C ASP A 47 5.65 -15.68 -4.59
N THR A 48 5.36 -15.24 -3.36
CA THR A 48 4.93 -16.15 -2.27
C THR A 48 3.52 -15.87 -1.76
N ALA A 49 2.98 -14.67 -1.95
CA ALA A 49 1.61 -14.34 -1.55
C ALA A 49 0.57 -14.84 -2.58
N PRO A 50 -0.57 -15.40 -2.16
CA PRO A 50 -1.63 -15.77 -3.08
C PRO A 50 -2.32 -14.52 -3.64
N PHE A 51 -2.35 -14.39 -4.97
CA PHE A 51 -3.17 -13.39 -5.65
C PHE A 51 -4.55 -13.98 -5.98
N HIS A 52 -5.61 -13.33 -5.52
CA HIS A 52 -6.99 -13.81 -5.65
C HIS A 52 -7.76 -12.98 -6.68
N LEU A 53 -7.59 -13.29 -7.97
CA LEU A 53 -8.27 -12.56 -9.05
C LEU A 53 -9.79 -12.53 -8.88
N ASP A 54 -10.41 -13.65 -8.50
CA ASP A 54 -11.85 -13.77 -8.30
C ASP A 54 -12.38 -12.82 -7.22
N SER A 55 -11.55 -12.48 -6.23
CA SER A 55 -11.95 -11.55 -5.15
C SER A 55 -12.18 -10.13 -5.64
N LEU A 56 -11.60 -9.76 -6.79
CA LEU A 56 -11.76 -8.45 -7.42
C LEU A 56 -13.11 -8.32 -8.15
N SER A 57 -13.74 -9.44 -8.52
CA SER A 57 -15.06 -9.48 -9.16
C SER A 57 -16.21 -9.37 -8.15
N ASN A 58 -15.96 -9.41 -6.83
CA ASN A 58 -17.01 -9.39 -5.82
C ASN A 58 -17.83 -8.08 -5.78
N SER A 59 -19.06 -8.17 -5.26
CA SER A 59 -19.94 -7.03 -4.94
C SER A 59 -19.44 -6.24 -3.72
N THR A 60 -18.73 -6.91 -2.83
CA THR A 60 -18.18 -6.38 -1.58
C THR A 60 -16.66 -6.46 -1.57
N PHE A 61 -16.02 -5.46 -0.95
CA PHE A 61 -14.57 -5.42 -0.84
C PHE A 61 -14.10 -6.24 0.38
N THR A 62 -13.14 -7.13 0.15
CA THR A 62 -12.67 -8.13 1.14
C THR A 62 -11.17 -8.00 1.41
N TRP A 63 -10.68 -8.65 2.46
CA TRP A 63 -9.24 -8.73 2.75
C TRP A 63 -8.43 -9.41 1.63
N LYS A 64 -9.00 -10.40 0.93
CA LYS A 64 -8.35 -11.02 -0.24
C LYS A 64 -8.20 -10.06 -1.41
N ALA A 65 -9.21 -9.21 -1.63
CA ALA A 65 -9.13 -8.15 -2.62
C ALA A 65 -8.08 -7.10 -2.23
N ALA A 66 -8.05 -6.71 -0.94
CA ALA A 66 -7.03 -5.80 -0.41
C ALA A 66 -5.61 -6.35 -0.59
N LEU A 67 -5.38 -7.64 -0.28
CA LEU A 67 -4.07 -8.27 -0.47
C LEU A 67 -3.68 -8.27 -1.95
N SER A 68 -4.59 -8.69 -2.84
CA SER A 68 -4.34 -8.73 -4.28
C SER A 68 -3.98 -7.35 -4.83
N LEU A 69 -4.65 -6.29 -4.38
CA LEU A 69 -4.35 -4.92 -4.81
C LEU A 69 -3.08 -4.34 -4.18
N ALA A 70 -2.71 -4.78 -2.97
CA ALA A 70 -1.40 -4.47 -2.39
C ALA A 70 -0.26 -5.11 -3.21
N LEU A 71 -0.42 -6.38 -3.60
CA LEU A 71 0.51 -7.08 -4.48
C LEU A 71 0.60 -6.42 -5.86
N ALA A 72 -0.53 -6.01 -6.45
CA ALA A 72 -0.55 -5.25 -7.70
C ALA A 72 0.17 -3.91 -7.58
N SER A 73 0.04 -3.23 -6.44
CA SER A 73 0.76 -1.98 -6.16
C SER A 73 2.27 -2.22 -6.01
N LYS A 74 2.68 -3.41 -5.53
CA LYS A 74 4.10 -3.81 -5.44
C LYS A 74 4.66 -4.13 -6.82
N LEU A 75 3.90 -4.88 -7.62
CA LEU A 75 4.27 -5.25 -8.98
C LEU A 75 4.49 -4.03 -9.87
N ALA A 76 3.81 -2.91 -9.60
CA ALA A 76 3.99 -1.67 -10.38
C ALA A 76 5.41 -1.09 -10.28
N TYR A 77 6.23 -1.49 -9.31
CA TYR A 77 7.65 -1.10 -9.19
C TYR A 77 8.60 -2.00 -10.00
N GLU A 78 8.10 -3.11 -10.56
CA GLU A 78 8.91 -4.04 -11.32
C GLU A 78 9.03 -3.63 -12.80
N SER A 79 9.95 -4.27 -13.51
CA SER A 79 10.13 -4.06 -14.95
C SER A 79 8.90 -4.48 -15.78
N ASP A 80 8.72 -3.92 -16.98
CA ASP A 80 7.68 -4.34 -17.94
C ASP A 80 7.63 -5.87 -18.12
N GLN A 81 8.80 -6.48 -18.29
CA GLN A 81 8.91 -7.93 -18.47
C GLN A 81 8.40 -8.71 -17.25
N SER A 82 8.78 -8.27 -16.04
CA SER A 82 8.30 -8.86 -14.79
C SER A 82 6.79 -8.72 -14.67
N VAL A 83 6.26 -7.50 -14.86
CA VAL A 83 4.83 -7.19 -14.80
C VAL A 83 4.03 -8.09 -15.74
N LYS A 84 4.40 -8.15 -17.02
CA LYS A 84 3.72 -8.99 -18.02
C LYS A 84 3.82 -10.47 -17.67
N SER A 85 4.97 -10.95 -17.19
CA SER A 85 5.16 -12.36 -16.82
C SER A 85 4.25 -12.77 -15.65
N THR A 86 4.11 -11.90 -14.65
CA THR A 86 3.25 -12.12 -13.49
C THR A 86 1.78 -12.02 -13.86
N CYS A 87 1.38 -11.11 -14.75
CA CYS A 87 -0.02 -11.01 -15.16
C CYS A 87 -0.48 -12.16 -16.09
N LEU A 88 0.36 -12.59 -17.05
CA LEU A 88 -0.07 -13.41 -18.21
C LEU A 88 0.46 -14.86 -18.26
N GLY A 89 1.41 -15.26 -17.42
CA GLY A 89 2.11 -16.55 -17.53
C GLY A 89 1.29 -17.83 -17.21
N SER A 90 1.97 -18.99 -17.06
CA SER A 90 1.31 -20.30 -16.84
C SER A 90 1.55 -20.92 -15.45
N THR A 91 2.61 -20.54 -14.74
CA THR A 91 3.04 -21.26 -13.51
C THR A 91 3.04 -20.40 -12.25
N ARG A 92 2.82 -19.09 -12.37
CA ARG A 92 2.67 -18.11 -11.27
C ARG A 92 1.81 -16.90 -11.68
N SER A 93 0.98 -17.08 -12.71
CA SER A 93 0.23 -15.95 -13.25
C SER A 93 -0.97 -15.61 -12.40
N TRP A 94 -1.31 -14.33 -12.44
CA TRP A 94 -2.52 -13.81 -11.83
C TRP A 94 -3.78 -14.07 -12.68
N GLY A 95 -3.64 -14.67 -13.86
CA GLY A 95 -4.75 -15.09 -14.71
C GLY A 95 -5.39 -13.96 -15.53
N PHE A 96 -4.69 -12.84 -15.73
CA PHE A 96 -5.18 -11.79 -16.62
C PHE A 96 -5.08 -12.23 -18.08
N GLY A 97 -6.06 -11.83 -18.90
CA GLY A 97 -6.08 -12.11 -20.33
C GLY A 97 -5.21 -11.16 -21.15
N SER A 98 -4.98 -9.94 -20.65
CA SER A 98 -4.05 -8.97 -21.24
C SER A 98 -3.41 -8.09 -20.18
N CYS A 99 -2.22 -7.58 -20.48
CA CYS A 99 -1.46 -6.70 -19.60
C CYS A 99 -0.64 -5.72 -20.45
N GLU A 100 -0.84 -4.42 -20.24
CA GLU A 100 -0.07 -3.34 -20.87
C GLU A 100 0.69 -2.58 -19.78
N PHE A 101 2.00 -2.43 -19.96
CA PHE A 101 2.83 -1.55 -19.15
C PHE A 101 2.97 -0.20 -19.84
N ILE A 102 2.78 0.88 -19.07
CA ILE A 102 2.83 2.26 -19.54
C ILE A 102 3.92 2.97 -18.76
N ASP A 103 4.86 3.54 -19.51
CA ASP A 103 6.00 4.30 -19.00
C ASP A 103 6.11 5.60 -19.81
N VAL A 104 5.79 6.73 -19.19
CA VAL A 104 5.82 8.05 -19.82
C VAL A 104 6.39 9.05 -18.84
N ASP A 105 7.47 9.73 -19.26
CA ASP A 105 8.26 10.62 -18.42
C ASP A 105 8.68 9.90 -17.11
N ASP A 106 8.30 10.45 -15.96
CA ASP A 106 8.56 9.88 -14.64
C ASP A 106 7.37 9.09 -14.07
N THR A 107 6.35 8.78 -14.90
CA THR A 107 5.13 8.11 -14.47
C THR A 107 4.98 6.74 -15.09
N GLN A 108 4.86 5.73 -14.23
CA GLN A 108 4.67 4.35 -14.63
C GLN A 108 3.39 3.76 -14.03
N CYS A 109 2.72 2.93 -14.82
CA CYS A 109 1.59 2.13 -14.39
C CYS A 109 1.44 0.91 -15.29
N PHE A 110 0.59 -0.04 -14.90
CA PHE A 110 0.14 -1.08 -15.80
C PHE A 110 -1.38 -1.22 -15.79
N VAL A 111 -1.91 -1.69 -16.91
CA VAL A 111 -3.32 -2.01 -17.13
C VAL A 111 -3.43 -3.51 -17.37
N ALA A 112 -4.18 -4.23 -16.52
CA ALA A 112 -4.40 -5.67 -16.65
C ALA A 112 -5.90 -5.97 -16.76
N LEU A 113 -6.28 -6.79 -17.75
CA LEU A 113 -7.69 -7.01 -18.10
C LEU A 113 -8.10 -8.48 -17.98
N THR A 114 -9.33 -8.69 -17.53
CA THR A 114 -10.09 -9.93 -17.69
C THR A 114 -11.38 -9.62 -18.47
N PRO A 115 -12.26 -10.59 -18.75
CA PRO A 115 -13.59 -10.28 -19.27
C PRO A 115 -14.44 -9.37 -18.36
N GLU A 116 -14.17 -9.37 -17.04
CA GLU A 116 -15.00 -8.67 -16.03
C GLU A 116 -14.30 -7.47 -15.39
N ILE A 117 -12.96 -7.44 -15.37
CA ILE A 117 -12.17 -6.48 -14.61
C ILE A 117 -11.21 -5.73 -15.54
N ALA A 118 -11.07 -4.44 -15.29
CA ALA A 118 -9.95 -3.64 -15.76
C ALA A 118 -9.20 -3.08 -14.53
N LEU A 119 -8.00 -3.59 -14.27
CA LEU A 119 -7.15 -3.15 -13.17
C LEU A 119 -6.12 -2.13 -13.69
N VAL A 120 -6.01 -0.98 -13.03
CA VAL A 120 -4.93 -0.02 -13.23
C VAL A 120 -4.14 0.12 -11.94
N SER A 121 -2.85 -0.18 -12.00
CA SER A 121 -1.94 -0.05 -10.85
C SER A 121 -0.84 0.96 -11.16
N PHE A 122 -0.77 2.03 -10.39
CA PHE A 122 0.25 3.07 -10.53
C PHE A 122 1.45 2.80 -9.61
N ARG A 123 2.66 3.00 -10.15
CA ARG A 123 3.89 2.97 -9.38
C ARG A 123 4.00 4.23 -8.52
N GLY A 124 4.62 4.10 -7.35
CA GLY A 124 5.05 5.25 -6.56
C GLY A 124 6.46 5.72 -6.91
N THR A 125 7.09 6.50 -6.01
CA THR A 125 8.45 7.01 -6.23
C THR A 125 9.50 6.12 -5.57
N GLU A 126 10.61 5.82 -6.25
CA GLU A 126 11.77 5.12 -5.67
C GLU A 126 12.61 6.01 -4.73
N SER A 127 12.68 7.32 -5.03
CA SER A 127 13.41 8.32 -4.25
C SER A 127 12.50 9.07 -3.27
N ARG A 128 12.05 8.36 -2.22
CA ARG A 128 11.04 8.87 -1.26
C ARG A 128 11.47 10.14 -0.53
N GLY A 129 12.75 10.27 -0.17
CA GLY A 129 13.28 11.46 0.50
C GLY A 129 13.21 12.72 -0.36
N ASP A 130 13.58 12.61 -1.63
CA ASP A 130 13.50 13.71 -2.59
C ASP A 130 12.04 14.06 -2.90
N TRP A 131 11.18 13.05 -3.00
CA TRP A 131 9.75 13.28 -3.18
C TRP A 131 9.12 14.02 -1.99
N LEU A 132 9.41 13.59 -0.75
CA LEU A 132 8.92 14.26 0.46
C LEU A 132 9.37 15.72 0.55
N ARG A 133 10.54 16.06 0.00
CA ARG A 133 11.01 17.45 -0.07
C ARG A 133 10.26 18.28 -1.11
N ASN A 134 9.78 17.67 -2.20
CA ASN A 134 9.20 18.40 -3.34
C ASN A 134 7.67 18.34 -3.41
N ILE A 135 7.01 17.59 -2.52
CA ILE A 135 5.56 17.36 -2.53
C ILE A 135 4.72 18.59 -2.12
N ASN A 136 5.28 19.64 -1.53
CA ASN A 136 4.50 20.83 -1.17
C ASN A 136 4.31 21.78 -2.37
N VAL A 137 3.48 21.36 -3.33
CA VAL A 137 3.13 22.15 -4.51
C VAL A 137 1.70 22.71 -4.37
N PRO A 138 1.41 23.91 -4.91
CA PRO A 138 0.04 24.43 -4.96
C PRO A 138 -0.92 23.48 -5.70
N GLY A 139 -2.19 23.59 -5.37
CA GLY A 139 -3.24 22.83 -6.04
C GLY A 139 -3.75 23.54 -7.31
N ARG A 140 -4.44 22.79 -8.17
CA ARG A 140 -5.15 23.28 -9.36
C ARG A 140 -6.65 23.07 -9.18
N THR A 141 -7.43 24.11 -9.46
CA THR A 141 -8.90 24.05 -9.38
C THR A 141 -9.49 23.21 -10.51
N ARG A 142 -10.47 22.39 -10.16
CA ARG A 142 -11.25 21.48 -11.00
C ARG A 142 -12.72 21.53 -10.57
N ASN A 143 -13.60 20.92 -11.36
CA ASN A 143 -15.03 20.81 -11.03
C ASN A 143 -15.29 20.03 -9.73
N TYR A 144 -14.40 19.10 -9.37
CA TYR A 144 -14.46 18.33 -8.13
C TYR A 144 -13.70 18.96 -6.95
N GLY A 145 -13.22 20.21 -7.04
CA GLY A 145 -12.46 20.88 -5.99
C GLY A 145 -11.02 21.20 -6.41
N VAL A 146 -10.08 21.23 -5.46
CA VAL A 146 -8.68 21.55 -5.74
C VAL A 146 -7.83 20.28 -5.57
N ALA A 147 -7.18 19.82 -6.65
CA ALA A 147 -6.24 18.69 -6.60
C ALA A 147 -4.79 19.18 -6.58
N HIS A 148 -3.90 18.45 -5.92
CA HIS A 148 -2.47 18.72 -5.92
C HIS A 148 -1.91 18.73 -7.35
N ARG A 149 -1.24 19.82 -7.76
CA ARG A 149 -0.84 20.03 -9.16
C ARG A 149 0.15 18.97 -9.65
N GLY A 150 1.06 18.51 -8.79
CA GLY A 150 2.03 17.48 -9.17
C GLY A 150 1.38 16.13 -9.49
N PHE A 151 0.41 15.71 -8.68
CA PHE A 151 -0.29 14.43 -8.88
C PHE A 151 -1.19 14.50 -10.11
N LEU A 152 -1.85 15.64 -10.31
CA LEU A 152 -2.61 15.90 -11.52
C LEU A 152 -1.73 15.84 -12.77
N GLY A 153 -0.56 16.48 -12.75
CA GLY A 153 0.40 16.43 -13.85
C GLY A 153 0.88 15.02 -14.17
N GLY A 154 1.27 14.24 -13.15
CA GLY A 154 1.71 12.85 -13.34
C GLY A 154 0.63 11.97 -13.98
N PHE A 155 -0.63 12.10 -13.52
CA PHE A 155 -1.75 11.41 -14.17
C PHE A 155 -1.94 11.85 -15.62
N GLN A 156 -1.92 13.16 -15.88
CA GLN A 156 -2.11 13.71 -17.22
C GLN A 156 -1.03 13.27 -18.22
N ALA A 157 0.19 12.99 -17.76
CA ALA A 157 1.28 12.48 -18.60
C ALA A 157 0.94 11.11 -19.23
N VAL A 158 0.30 10.22 -18.47
CA VAL A 158 -0.08 8.87 -18.92
C VAL A 158 -1.52 8.76 -19.42
N GLU A 159 -2.34 9.81 -19.27
CA GLU A 159 -3.78 9.77 -19.58
C GLU A 159 -4.07 9.30 -21.01
N SER A 160 -3.30 9.75 -22.01
CA SER A 160 -3.52 9.37 -23.41
C SER A 160 -3.31 7.86 -23.63
N ARG A 161 -2.28 7.29 -23.00
CA ARG A 161 -1.98 5.84 -23.07
C ARG A 161 -3.01 5.04 -22.30
N LEU A 162 -3.43 5.52 -21.12
CA LEU A 162 -4.52 4.90 -20.34
C LEU A 162 -5.83 4.88 -21.13
N ARG A 163 -6.19 5.97 -21.82
CA ARG A 163 -7.39 6.01 -22.68
C ARG A 163 -7.32 5.00 -23.81
N SER A 164 -6.15 4.79 -24.39
CA SER A 164 -5.92 3.77 -25.42
C SER A 164 -6.03 2.36 -24.85
N ALA A 165 -5.33 2.07 -23.76
CA ALA A 165 -5.31 0.76 -23.09
C ALA A 165 -6.69 0.34 -22.56
N LEU A 166 -7.49 1.33 -22.12
CA LEU A 166 -8.85 1.12 -21.61
C LEU A 166 -9.93 1.40 -22.67
N SER A 167 -9.54 1.55 -23.94
CA SER A 167 -10.50 1.63 -25.03
C SER A 167 -11.24 0.29 -25.18
N GLY A 168 -12.57 0.33 -25.27
CA GLY A 168 -13.36 -0.90 -25.44
C GLY A 168 -13.44 -1.80 -24.20
N ILE A 169 -13.15 -1.30 -23.00
CA ILE A 169 -13.31 -2.09 -21.77
C ILE A 169 -14.76 -2.51 -21.50
N GLY A 170 -15.76 -1.95 -22.19
CA GLY A 170 -17.16 -2.35 -22.02
C GLY A 170 -17.65 -2.18 -20.57
N GLY A 171 -18.60 -3.01 -20.15
CA GLY A 171 -19.15 -3.00 -18.78
C GLY A 171 -18.23 -3.58 -17.69
N ARG A 172 -16.91 -3.65 -17.92
CA ARG A 172 -15.94 -4.16 -16.93
C ARG A 172 -15.90 -3.26 -15.70
N LYS A 173 -15.63 -3.87 -14.55
CA LYS A 173 -15.32 -3.16 -13.30
C LYS A 173 -13.93 -2.53 -13.40
N LEU A 174 -13.87 -1.20 -13.46
CA LEU A 174 -12.61 -0.47 -13.33
C LEU A 174 -12.16 -0.47 -11.86
N ILE A 175 -10.94 -0.95 -11.60
CA ILE A 175 -10.32 -1.00 -10.28
C ILE A 175 -9.01 -0.22 -10.35
N LEU A 176 -8.86 0.75 -9.45
CA LEU A 176 -7.69 1.61 -9.38
C LEU A 176 -6.92 1.33 -8.09
N THR A 177 -5.61 1.15 -8.20
CA THR A 177 -4.75 0.94 -7.04
C THR A 177 -3.40 1.62 -7.18
N GLY A 178 -2.72 1.80 -6.04
CA GLY A 178 -1.34 2.23 -6.00
C GLY A 178 -0.85 2.48 -4.59
N HIS A 179 0.47 2.50 -4.46
CA HIS A 179 1.17 2.79 -3.22
C HIS A 179 1.84 4.17 -3.29
N SER A 180 1.89 4.91 -2.17
CA SER A 180 2.55 6.22 -2.10
C SER A 180 2.03 7.20 -3.15
N LEU A 181 2.93 7.80 -3.97
CA LEU A 181 2.58 8.59 -5.15
C LEU A 181 1.60 7.85 -6.09
N GLY A 182 1.75 6.55 -6.31
CA GLY A 182 0.85 5.77 -7.15
C GLY A 182 -0.58 5.77 -6.63
N GLY A 183 -0.76 5.73 -5.30
CA GLY A 183 -2.09 5.89 -4.68
C GLY A 183 -2.69 7.29 -4.94
N ALA A 184 -1.86 8.33 -4.94
CA ALA A 184 -2.29 9.68 -5.28
C ALA A 184 -2.73 9.79 -6.75
N LEU A 185 -2.01 9.16 -7.67
CA LEU A 185 -2.37 9.11 -9.11
C LEU A 185 -3.67 8.33 -9.34
N ALA A 186 -3.84 7.18 -8.68
CA ALA A 186 -5.09 6.42 -8.72
C ALA A 186 -6.29 7.25 -8.23
N THR A 187 -6.09 8.03 -7.17
CA THR A 187 -7.10 8.95 -6.63
C THR A 187 -7.44 10.06 -7.62
N VAL A 188 -6.43 10.69 -8.24
CA VAL A 188 -6.66 11.71 -9.26
C VAL A 188 -7.42 11.13 -10.45
N MET A 189 -7.04 9.94 -10.93
CA MET A 189 -7.72 9.26 -12.03
C MET A 189 -9.20 9.02 -11.70
N ALA A 190 -9.51 8.54 -10.48
CA ALA A 190 -10.89 8.36 -10.03
C ALA A 190 -11.72 9.65 -10.10
N ALA A 191 -11.10 10.81 -9.82
CA ALA A 191 -11.76 12.11 -9.91
C ALA A 191 -11.91 12.60 -11.35
N GLU A 192 -10.82 12.62 -12.13
CA GLU A 192 -10.83 13.11 -13.52
C GLU A 192 -11.75 12.26 -14.42
N TRP A 193 -11.88 10.96 -14.15
CA TRP A 193 -12.66 10.04 -14.99
C TRP A 193 -14.05 9.70 -14.45
N GLN A 194 -14.51 10.31 -13.36
CA GLN A 194 -15.77 9.92 -12.74
C GLN A 194 -16.99 9.99 -13.67
N GLU A 195 -17.06 10.99 -14.56
CA GLU A 195 -18.17 11.14 -15.52
C GLU A 195 -18.02 10.24 -16.76
N PHE A 196 -16.81 9.77 -17.05
CA PHE A 196 -16.50 9.00 -18.26
C PHE A 196 -16.45 7.49 -17.98
N MET A 197 -15.74 7.11 -16.93
CA MET A 197 -15.45 5.73 -16.57
C MET A 197 -15.27 5.65 -15.04
N PRO A 198 -16.38 5.63 -14.27
CA PRO A 198 -16.32 5.63 -12.82
C PRO A 198 -15.66 4.36 -12.27
N ALA A 199 -14.76 4.51 -11.31
CA ALA A 199 -14.14 3.34 -10.68
C ALA A 199 -15.16 2.56 -9.84
N SER A 200 -15.10 1.23 -9.94
CA SER A 200 -15.83 0.33 -9.05
C SER A 200 -15.17 0.26 -7.68
N TRP A 201 -13.83 0.24 -7.66
CA TRP A 201 -13.02 0.27 -6.45
C TRP A 201 -11.81 1.19 -6.62
N VAL A 202 -11.49 1.96 -5.59
CA VAL A 202 -10.24 2.70 -5.44
C VAL A 202 -9.58 2.23 -4.16
N VAL A 203 -8.38 1.67 -4.25
CA VAL A 203 -7.70 1.09 -3.09
C VAL A 203 -6.27 1.59 -3.06
N THR A 204 -5.86 2.22 -1.96
CA THR A 204 -4.55 2.87 -1.90
C THR A 204 -3.82 2.53 -0.61
N PHE A 205 -2.49 2.50 -0.67
CA PHE A 205 -1.62 2.16 0.46
C PHE A 205 -0.62 3.30 0.70
N GLY A 206 -0.57 3.84 1.91
CA GLY A 206 0.36 4.93 2.25
C GLY A 206 0.18 6.20 1.41
N GLN A 207 -1.01 6.43 0.84
CA GLN A 207 -1.27 7.56 -0.05
C GLN A 207 -1.15 8.91 0.70
N PRO A 208 -0.45 9.93 0.16
CA PRO A 208 -0.47 11.29 0.70
C PRO A 208 -1.83 11.97 0.50
N ALA A 209 -2.10 13.06 1.20
CA ALA A 209 -3.31 13.86 0.95
C ALA A 209 -3.30 14.46 -0.47
N VAL A 210 -4.42 14.37 -1.20
CA VAL A 210 -4.46 14.65 -2.66
C VAL A 210 -5.16 15.96 -3.00
N GLY A 211 -6.18 16.35 -2.25
CA GLY A 211 -6.99 17.52 -2.60
C GLY A 211 -7.50 18.29 -1.40
N ARG A 212 -8.22 19.38 -1.66
CA ARG A 212 -8.83 20.25 -0.64
C ARG A 212 -10.07 20.95 -1.18
N GLY A 213 -10.79 21.65 -0.31
CA GLY A 213 -12.06 22.30 -0.67
C GLY A 213 -13.12 21.26 -1.01
N SER A 214 -13.79 21.38 -2.16
CA SER A 214 -14.86 20.45 -2.56
C SER A 214 -14.38 19.02 -2.87
N PHE A 215 -13.06 18.77 -2.87
CA PHE A 215 -12.48 17.45 -3.17
C PHE A 215 -13.01 16.34 -2.28
N ARG A 216 -13.08 16.60 -0.97
CA ARG A 216 -13.61 15.63 -0.03
C ARG A 216 -15.08 15.31 -0.29
N MET A 217 -15.89 16.34 -0.48
CA MET A 217 -17.33 16.20 -0.73
C MET A 217 -17.60 15.42 -2.02
N PHE A 218 -16.83 15.66 -3.07
CA PHE A 218 -16.93 14.90 -4.31
C PHE A 218 -16.71 13.40 -4.10
N PHE A 219 -15.67 13.01 -3.36
CA PHE A 219 -15.43 11.59 -3.07
C PHE A 219 -16.46 11.00 -2.12
N MET A 220 -17.00 11.79 -1.18
CA MET A 220 -18.14 11.36 -0.35
C MET A 220 -19.36 11.02 -1.21
N GLN A 221 -19.68 11.87 -2.18
CA GLN A 221 -20.82 11.71 -3.06
C GLN A 221 -20.69 10.51 -4.00
N HIS A 222 -19.49 10.29 -4.57
CA HIS A 222 -19.32 9.32 -5.65
C HIS A 222 -18.67 7.98 -5.21
N TYR A 223 -17.89 7.99 -4.13
CA TYR A 223 -16.97 6.90 -3.79
C TYR A 223 -16.98 6.51 -2.30
N SER A 224 -17.92 7.01 -1.49
CA SER A 224 -18.01 6.72 -0.04
C SER A 224 -18.00 5.23 0.31
N ARG A 225 -18.55 4.39 -0.58
CA ARG A 225 -18.59 2.92 -0.39
C ARG A 225 -17.60 2.16 -1.27
N LYS A 226 -16.74 2.87 -2.02
CA LYS A 226 -15.89 2.30 -3.09
C LYS A 226 -14.41 2.62 -2.91
N PHE A 227 -14.06 3.52 -2.00
CA PHE A 227 -12.68 3.93 -1.78
C PHE A 227 -12.20 3.50 -0.40
N PHE A 228 -11.19 2.62 -0.37
CA PHE A 228 -10.49 2.17 0.83
C PHE A 228 -9.04 2.66 0.83
N ARG A 229 -8.63 3.27 1.95
CA ARG A 229 -7.29 3.83 2.13
C ARG A 229 -6.62 3.17 3.33
N PHE A 230 -5.54 2.46 3.08
CA PHE A 230 -4.74 1.77 4.09
C PHE A 230 -3.59 2.66 4.56
N VAL A 231 -3.44 2.79 5.87
CA VAL A 231 -2.39 3.59 6.53
C VAL A 231 -1.80 2.80 7.69
N ASN A 232 -0.48 2.78 7.80
CA ASN A 232 0.20 2.35 9.02
C ASN A 232 0.45 3.56 9.94
N ASP A 233 0.40 3.34 11.26
CA ASP A 233 0.42 4.40 12.28
C ASP A 233 1.65 5.31 12.23
N ASP A 234 2.82 4.74 11.95
CA ASP A 234 4.06 5.51 11.89
C ASP A 234 4.36 6.03 10.48
N ASP A 235 3.54 5.73 9.47
CA ASP A 235 3.74 6.22 8.11
C ASP A 235 3.56 7.75 8.01
N VAL A 236 4.65 8.44 7.66
CA VAL A 236 4.65 9.90 7.51
C VAL A 236 4.00 10.39 6.22
N VAL A 237 3.94 9.57 5.17
CA VAL A 237 3.49 9.99 3.84
C VAL A 237 2.00 10.38 3.83
N PRO A 238 1.09 9.65 4.50
CA PRO A 238 -0.28 10.10 4.70
C PRO A 238 -0.41 11.39 5.51
N ARG A 239 0.64 11.94 6.11
CA ARG A 239 0.55 13.18 6.89
C ARG A 239 0.94 14.43 6.08
N VAL A 240 1.21 14.27 4.78
CA VAL A 240 1.65 15.34 3.87
C VAL A 240 0.82 15.34 2.57
N PRO A 241 0.81 16.44 1.80
CA PRO A 241 1.31 17.78 2.16
C PRO A 241 0.37 18.52 3.13
N PRO A 242 0.90 19.40 4.01
CA PRO A 242 0.07 20.23 4.89
C PRO A 242 -0.97 21.06 4.11
N GLY A 243 -2.17 21.19 4.67
CA GLY A 243 -3.27 21.97 4.07
C GLY A 243 -4.06 21.23 2.97
N TYR A 244 -3.79 19.94 2.79
CA TYR A 244 -4.59 19.02 1.99
C TYR A 244 -5.36 18.04 2.89
N GLU A 245 -6.39 17.43 2.32
CA GLU A 245 -7.33 16.55 2.99
C GLU A 245 -7.32 15.15 2.36
N HIS A 246 -7.69 14.18 3.21
CA HIS A 246 -7.88 12.80 2.80
C HIS A 246 -9.31 12.51 2.34
N VAL A 247 -9.41 11.45 1.56
CA VAL A 247 -10.66 10.86 1.07
C VAL A 247 -10.61 9.35 1.24
N GLY A 248 -11.75 8.70 1.03
CA GLY A 248 -11.91 7.26 1.22
C GLY A 248 -11.98 6.83 2.67
N ARG A 249 -12.50 5.61 2.86
CA ARG A 249 -12.62 4.95 4.15
C ARG A 249 -11.24 4.53 4.66
N LEU A 250 -10.88 4.95 5.86
CA LEU A 250 -9.57 4.69 6.45
C LEU A 250 -9.51 3.32 7.13
N LEU A 251 -8.53 2.50 6.73
CA LEU A 251 -8.08 1.32 7.45
C LEU A 251 -6.71 1.60 8.06
N HIS A 252 -6.71 1.89 9.36
CA HIS A 252 -5.53 2.36 10.09
C HIS A 252 -4.94 1.24 10.95
N PHE A 253 -3.77 0.75 10.59
CA PHE A 253 -3.06 -0.28 11.36
C PHE A 253 -2.13 0.32 12.40
N ASP A 254 -2.16 -0.20 13.63
CA ASP A 254 -1.12 0.02 14.61
C ASP A 254 0.17 -0.78 14.31
N ALA A 255 1.14 -0.66 15.21
CA ALA A 255 2.41 -1.38 15.15
C ALA A 255 2.24 -2.91 15.25
N GLN A 256 1.16 -3.41 15.84
CA GLN A 256 0.84 -4.83 15.98
C GLN A 256 0.00 -5.36 14.80
N GLY A 257 -0.39 -4.51 13.85
CA GLY A 257 -1.24 -4.89 12.72
C GLY A 257 -2.73 -4.99 13.06
N LEU A 258 -3.16 -4.46 14.22
CA LEU A 258 -4.56 -4.32 14.59
C LEU A 258 -5.11 -3.00 14.03
N LEU A 259 -6.43 -2.97 13.79
CA LEU A 259 -7.09 -1.77 13.26
C LEU A 259 -7.49 -0.86 14.42
N LYS A 260 -6.98 0.37 14.45
CA LYS A 260 -7.17 1.32 15.57
C LYS A 260 -8.59 1.86 15.68
N ASN A 261 -9.35 1.85 14.58
CA ASN A 261 -10.60 2.62 14.47
C ASN A 261 -11.87 1.76 14.54
N GLY A 262 -11.82 0.52 15.02
CA GLY A 262 -12.98 -0.41 15.01
C GLY A 262 -13.48 -0.79 13.61
N GLN A 263 -12.99 -0.12 12.57
CA GLN A 263 -13.27 -0.41 11.18
C GLN A 263 -12.65 -1.74 10.81
N SER A 264 -13.49 -2.66 10.35
CA SER A 264 -13.08 -3.91 9.75
C SER A 264 -13.60 -3.95 8.32
N LEU A 265 -12.86 -4.61 7.43
CA LEU A 265 -13.50 -5.15 6.24
C LEU A 265 -14.27 -6.39 6.67
N PRO A 266 -15.50 -6.57 6.16
CA PRO A 266 -16.26 -7.76 6.45
C PRO A 266 -15.54 -9.01 5.92
N LEU A 267 -15.61 -10.10 6.68
CA LEU A 267 -15.20 -11.43 6.21
C LEU A 267 -16.22 -12.00 5.19
N ILE A 268 -17.51 -11.57 5.29
CA ILE A 268 -18.64 -11.99 4.44
C ILE A 268 -19.66 -10.86 4.20
N GLU A 269 -20.41 -10.94 3.10
CA GLU A 269 -21.30 -9.88 2.56
C GLU A 269 -22.32 -9.29 3.57
N GLN A 270 -22.86 -10.09 4.50
CA GLN A 270 -23.83 -9.64 5.51
C GLN A 270 -23.25 -8.63 6.52
N ALA A 271 -21.97 -8.75 6.89
CA ALA A 271 -21.32 -7.82 7.83
C ALA A 271 -21.00 -6.45 7.19
N PHE A 272 -21.05 -6.35 5.85
CA PHE A 272 -20.77 -5.10 5.15
C PHE A 272 -21.82 -4.04 5.45
N VAL A 273 -23.11 -4.42 5.47
CA VAL A 273 -24.26 -3.50 5.54
C VAL A 273 -24.36 -2.81 6.90
N GLU A 274 -23.97 -3.48 7.99
CA GLU A 274 -24.06 -2.94 9.37
C GLU A 274 -22.95 -1.91 9.67
N SER A 275 -21.77 -2.03 9.04
CA SER A 275 -20.61 -1.15 9.28
C SER A 275 -20.63 0.20 8.54
N ILE A 276 -21.71 0.52 7.81
CA ILE A 276 -21.81 1.70 6.92
C ILE A 276 -22.44 2.92 7.61
N SER A 277 -22.77 2.84 8.90
CA SER A 277 -23.33 3.98 9.63
C SER A 277 -22.23 4.99 10.00
N ASN A 278 -22.15 6.07 9.20
CA ASN A 278 -21.51 7.37 9.46
C ASN A 278 -20.01 7.48 9.83
N GLU A 279 -19.28 6.40 10.07
CA GLU A 279 -17.87 6.42 10.49
C GLU A 279 -16.85 6.50 9.33
N ALA A 280 -17.31 6.63 8.07
CA ALA A 280 -16.46 6.48 6.88
C ALA A 280 -15.34 7.52 6.70
N PHE A 281 -15.22 8.51 7.60
CA PHE A 281 -14.23 9.58 7.52
C PHE A 281 -13.68 9.99 8.90
N GLU A 282 -13.50 9.02 9.80
CA GLU A 282 -12.72 9.24 11.03
C GLU A 282 -11.36 9.88 10.67
N PRO A 283 -10.91 10.91 11.43
CA PRO A 283 -9.63 11.55 11.15
C PRO A 283 -8.52 10.49 11.27
N GLY A 284 -7.73 10.37 10.21
CA GLY A 284 -6.53 9.54 10.22
C GLY A 284 -5.42 10.15 11.08
N PRO A 285 -4.17 9.65 10.95
CA PRO A 285 -3.06 10.30 11.62
C PRO A 285 -3.04 11.79 11.25
N ALA A 286 -2.79 12.64 12.25
CA ALA A 286 -2.87 14.08 12.08
C ALA A 286 -1.91 14.54 10.99
N MET A 287 -2.42 15.37 10.06
CA MET A 287 -1.60 16.03 9.06
C MET A 287 -0.50 16.83 9.75
N LEU A 288 0.70 16.84 9.17
CA LEU A 288 1.77 17.71 9.64
C LEU A 288 1.36 19.17 9.48
N THR A 289 1.71 19.98 10.46
CA THR A 289 1.75 21.43 10.31
C THR A 289 2.86 21.82 9.32
N TYR A 290 2.80 23.03 8.77
CA TYR A 290 3.87 23.53 7.91
C TYR A 290 5.23 23.56 8.63
N ALA A 291 5.26 23.89 9.92
CA ALA A 291 6.48 23.92 10.72
C ALA A 291 7.06 22.50 10.93
N GLU A 292 6.24 21.52 11.29
CA GLU A 292 6.67 20.13 11.42
C GLU A 292 7.15 19.55 10.09
N TYR A 293 6.45 19.88 8.99
CA TYR A 293 6.86 19.47 7.66
C TYR A 293 8.21 20.08 7.24
N GLN A 294 8.46 21.36 7.51
CA GLN A 294 9.76 22.00 7.27
C GLN A 294 10.87 21.38 8.12
N ALA A 295 10.58 21.04 9.38
CA ALA A 295 11.51 20.33 10.25
C ALA A 295 11.86 18.95 9.68
N LEU A 296 10.84 18.20 9.23
CA LEU A 296 11.02 16.91 8.58
C LEU A 296 11.88 17.02 7.30
N GLN A 297 11.59 18.00 6.43
CA GLN A 297 12.39 18.24 5.22
C GLN A 297 13.86 18.54 5.57
N SER A 298 14.09 19.30 6.64
CA SER A 298 15.43 19.65 7.10
C SER A 298 16.19 18.44 7.67
N GLN A 299 15.50 17.58 8.43
CA GLN A 299 16.07 16.34 8.96
C GLN A 299 16.47 15.38 7.83
N ILE A 300 15.54 15.10 6.90
CA ILE A 300 15.85 14.33 5.68
C ILE A 300 16.98 15.01 4.91
N GLY A 301 16.95 16.35 4.82
CA GLY A 301 18.01 17.27 4.36
C GLY A 301 19.42 16.86 4.77
N GLN A 302 19.64 16.97 6.08
CA GLN A 302 20.91 16.76 6.75
C GLN A 302 21.40 15.32 6.61
N GLU A 303 20.50 14.34 6.63
CA GLU A 303 20.88 12.93 6.54
C GLU A 303 21.33 12.50 5.14
N VAL A 304 20.69 12.99 4.07
CA VAL A 304 21.17 12.71 2.70
C VAL A 304 22.59 13.26 2.50
N VAL A 305 22.88 14.42 3.11
CA VAL A 305 24.22 15.02 3.08
C VAL A 305 25.21 14.20 3.91
N SER A 306 24.83 13.75 5.11
CA SER A 306 25.74 13.01 5.99
C SER A 306 26.07 11.60 5.48
N VAL A 307 25.14 10.96 4.76
CA VAL A 307 25.32 9.60 4.21
C VAL A 307 25.84 9.61 2.77
N ASN A 308 25.92 10.78 2.12
CA ASN A 308 26.35 10.97 0.72
C ASN A 308 25.68 9.97 -0.26
N ARG A 309 24.39 9.69 -0.06
CA ARG A 309 23.63 8.72 -0.85
C ARG A 309 22.18 9.18 -1.04
N PRO A 310 21.60 9.00 -2.25
CA PRO A 310 20.17 9.20 -2.45
C PRO A 310 19.37 8.12 -1.69
N LEU A 311 18.23 8.52 -1.12
CA LEU A 311 17.31 7.63 -0.41
C LEU A 311 16.49 6.83 -1.44
N THR A 312 17.08 5.79 -2.03
CA THR A 312 16.44 4.87 -2.98
C THR A 312 15.98 3.58 -2.30
N GLU A 313 14.74 3.18 -2.56
CA GLU A 313 14.21 1.86 -2.18
C GLU A 313 14.57 0.85 -3.27
N SER A 314 15.63 0.07 -3.06
CA SER A 314 16.00 -1.04 -3.96
C SER A 314 15.41 -2.34 -3.44
N LEU A 315 14.68 -3.05 -4.30
CA LEU A 315 14.09 -4.38 -4.09
C LEU A 315 15.08 -5.50 -3.70
N ALA A 316 16.39 -5.21 -3.60
CA ALA A 316 17.41 -6.23 -3.42
C ALA A 316 18.14 -6.22 -2.06
N ARG A 317 18.07 -5.19 -1.21
CA ARG A 317 18.79 -5.19 0.09
C ARG A 317 18.15 -4.31 1.19
N PRO A 318 17.93 -4.83 2.42
CA PRO A 318 17.34 -4.07 3.54
C PRO A 318 18.28 -3.03 4.18
N GLN A 319 19.34 -2.58 3.50
CA GLN A 319 20.42 -1.80 4.15
C GLN A 319 20.20 -0.28 4.16
N THR A 320 19.16 0.24 3.49
CA THR A 320 18.79 1.68 3.52
C THR A 320 17.52 1.96 4.34
N GLU A 321 16.87 0.93 4.88
CA GLU A 321 15.64 1.00 5.70
C GLU A 321 15.82 1.62 7.11
N GLY A 322 17.05 2.02 7.49
CA GLY A 322 17.43 2.23 8.88
C GLY A 322 17.43 3.66 9.43
N LEU A 323 17.07 4.67 8.64
CA LEU A 323 17.36 6.07 9.01
C LEU A 323 16.16 6.83 9.61
N PHE A 324 14.92 6.57 9.17
CA PHE A 324 13.71 7.14 9.78
C PHE A 324 12.64 6.06 10.01
N PRO A 325 12.30 5.72 11.26
CA PRO A 325 11.26 4.72 11.57
C PRO A 325 9.93 4.99 10.86
N SER A 326 9.56 6.26 10.71
CA SER A 326 8.33 6.69 10.06
C SER A 326 8.32 6.56 8.52
N VAL A 327 9.50 6.50 7.89
CA VAL A 327 9.65 6.23 6.45
C VAL A 327 9.74 4.73 6.19
N ARG A 328 10.18 3.96 7.17
CA ARG A 328 10.21 2.48 7.11
C ARG A 328 8.80 1.89 7.13
N ASP A 329 7.90 2.44 7.96
CA ASP A 329 6.50 1.98 8.04
C ASP A 329 5.68 2.32 6.77
N HIS A 330 6.23 3.19 5.92
CA HIS A 330 5.73 3.45 4.57
C HIS A 330 6.11 2.34 3.56
N SER A 331 6.89 1.32 3.92
CA SER A 331 7.21 0.24 2.98
C SER A 331 5.95 -0.57 2.65
N LEU A 332 5.74 -0.88 1.37
CA LEU A 332 4.59 -1.68 0.94
C LEU A 332 4.62 -3.10 1.52
N ASP A 333 5.80 -3.61 1.87
CA ASP A 333 5.95 -4.92 2.53
C ASP A 333 5.29 -4.94 3.91
N ARG A 334 5.37 -3.84 4.65
CA ARG A 334 4.71 -3.68 5.95
C ARG A 334 3.19 -3.68 5.82
N TYR A 335 2.68 -3.06 4.76
CA TYR A 335 1.25 -3.11 4.44
C TYR A 335 0.82 -4.53 4.07
N ILE A 336 1.59 -5.20 3.19
CA ILE A 336 1.31 -6.56 2.74
C ILE A 336 1.28 -7.52 3.93
N ASP A 337 2.25 -7.45 4.85
CA ASP A 337 2.30 -8.28 6.07
C ASP A 337 1.02 -8.20 6.88
N LYS A 338 0.60 -6.98 7.20
CA LYS A 338 -0.58 -6.72 8.04
C LYS A 338 -1.88 -7.12 7.34
N ILE A 339 -1.94 -6.95 6.02
CA ILE A 339 -3.12 -7.33 5.21
C ILE A 339 -3.18 -8.85 5.01
N ALA A 340 -2.05 -9.51 4.75
CA ALA A 340 -1.98 -10.95 4.55
C ALA A 340 -2.49 -11.70 5.78
N ALA A 341 -2.03 -11.31 6.98
CA ALA A 341 -2.50 -11.87 8.25
C ALA A 341 -4.02 -11.77 8.46
N LYS A 342 -4.70 -10.81 7.80
CA LYS A 342 -6.16 -10.67 7.85
C LYS A 342 -6.90 -11.38 6.71
N SER A 343 -6.20 -11.69 5.61
CA SER A 343 -6.76 -12.40 4.46
C SER A 343 -6.89 -13.91 4.66
N GLU A 344 -6.15 -14.44 5.63
CA GLU A 344 -6.17 -15.85 6.06
C GLU A 344 -7.24 -16.14 7.14
N LEU A 345 -7.86 -15.09 7.69
CA LEU A 345 -9.05 -15.17 8.55
C LEU A 345 -10.31 -15.39 7.70
#